data_AF-A0A928M8E4-F1
#
_entry.id   AF-A0A928M8E4-F1
#
_cell.length_a   1.000
_cell.length_b   1.000
_cell.length_c   1.000
_cell.angle_alpha   90.00
_cell.angle_beta   90.00
_cell.angle_gamma   90.00
#
_symmetry.space_group_name_H-M   'P 1'
#
loop_
_entity.id
_entity.type
_entity.pdbx_description
1 polymer ?
#
loop_
_entity_poly.entity_id
_entity_poly.type
_entity_poly.pdbx_seq_one_letter_code
_entity_poly.pdbx_strand_id
1 'polypeptide(L)'
;MLIYHNSHDESYRRPFGAAEVSSCVRLRLDATDARSATLRLWHDGQGETLLPMEKEGDLFTVSFKTPENAGLLWYYFLIEGMDGQTYRYGNQADGLGGEGCLYGHEPPSYQITVYRPAEVPAWYKNALVYQIFPDRFRRGEDWAELAARAAHPESWVGPRRVIQQDWDDTPFYTRDETGAG
;
A
#
# COMPACT_ATOMS: atom_id res chain seq x y z
N MET A 1 -0.81 -32.25 4.46
CA MET A 1 -1.04 -30.82 4.74
C MET A 1 -1.02 -29.97 3.47
N LEU A 2 -2.15 -29.37 3.18
CA LEU A 2 -2.37 -28.32 2.19
C LEU A 2 -2.71 -27.04 2.95
N ILE A 3 -2.05 -25.92 2.64
CA ILE A 3 -2.27 -24.63 3.30
C ILE A 3 -2.59 -23.58 2.24
N TYR A 4 -3.65 -22.81 2.46
CA TYR A 4 -4.12 -21.80 1.50
C TYR A 4 -4.67 -20.55 2.18
N HIS A 5 -4.19 -19.40 1.74
CA HIS A 5 -4.77 -18.09 2.00
C HIS A 5 -4.54 -17.19 0.79
N ASN A 6 -5.58 -16.45 0.40
CA ASN A 6 -5.49 -15.45 -0.66
C ASN A 6 -5.97 -14.09 -0.16
N SER A 7 -5.04 -13.14 -0.01
CA SER A 7 -5.35 -11.79 0.49
C SER A 7 -6.18 -10.95 -0.49
N HIS A 8 -6.40 -11.41 -1.73
CA HIS A 8 -7.28 -10.78 -2.70
C HIS A 8 -8.67 -11.40 -2.81
N ASP A 9 -8.92 -12.46 -2.05
CA ASP A 9 -10.22 -13.11 -1.98
C ASP A 9 -10.94 -12.70 -0.69
N GLU A 10 -12.13 -12.12 -0.82
CA GLU A 10 -12.95 -11.66 0.32
C GLU A 10 -13.37 -12.78 1.27
N SER A 11 -13.38 -14.04 0.81
CA SER A 11 -13.63 -15.20 1.65
C SER A 11 -12.48 -15.46 2.64
N TYR A 12 -11.26 -14.99 2.34
CA TYR A 12 -10.06 -15.15 3.15
C TYR A 12 -9.61 -13.88 3.87
N ARG A 13 -9.91 -12.71 3.31
CA ARG A 13 -9.58 -11.41 3.91
C ARG A 13 -10.71 -10.42 3.75
N ARG A 14 -11.24 -9.91 4.86
CA ARG A 14 -12.29 -8.90 4.86
C ARG A 14 -12.02 -7.80 5.90
N PRO A 15 -12.13 -6.51 5.56
CA PRO A 15 -12.37 -5.96 4.22
C PRO A 15 -11.21 -6.22 3.26
N PHE A 16 -11.50 -6.23 1.96
CA PHE A 16 -10.46 -6.25 0.92
C PHE A 16 -9.69 -4.93 0.91
N GLY A 17 -8.37 -5.01 0.72
CA GLY A 17 -7.51 -3.83 0.67
C GLY A 17 -7.31 -3.13 2.03
N ALA A 18 -7.40 -1.81 2.01
CA ALA A 18 -7.21 -0.97 3.19
C ALA A 18 -8.39 -1.08 4.15
N ALA A 19 -8.12 -0.97 5.46
CA ALA A 19 -9.13 -1.03 6.50
C ALA A 19 -9.24 0.32 7.21
N GLU A 20 -10.45 0.70 7.60
CA GLU A 20 -10.66 1.92 8.37
C GLU A 20 -10.13 1.75 9.81
N VAL A 21 -9.74 2.84 10.48
CA VAL A 21 -9.45 2.84 11.92
C VAL A 21 -10.62 2.26 12.72
N SER A 22 -10.32 1.52 13.79
CA SER A 22 -11.31 0.87 14.68
C SER A 22 -12.31 -0.07 13.99
N SER A 23 -12.05 -0.50 12.76
CA SER A 23 -12.89 -1.43 12.01
C SER A 23 -12.47 -2.89 12.25
N CYS A 24 -13.37 -3.83 11.95
CA CYS A 24 -13.09 -5.25 12.13
C CYS A 24 -12.45 -5.83 10.86
N VAL A 25 -11.27 -6.44 11.02
CA VAL A 25 -10.62 -7.26 10.00
C VAL A 25 -10.79 -8.72 10.37
N ARG A 26 -11.20 -9.53 9.38
CA ARG A 26 -11.28 -10.98 9.46
C ARG A 26 -10.28 -11.59 8.49
N LEU A 27 -9.47 -12.51 8.98
CA LEU A 27 -8.55 -13.30 8.19
C LEU A 27 -8.87 -14.78 8.37
N ARG A 28 -8.74 -15.54 7.28
CA ARG A 28 -8.95 -16.98 7.27
C ARG A 28 -7.82 -17.71 6.58
N LEU A 29 -7.62 -18.97 6.95
CA LEU A 29 -6.59 -19.84 6.41
C LEU A 29 -7.17 -21.25 6.33
N ASP A 30 -7.11 -21.90 5.17
CA ASP A 30 -7.33 -23.34 5.10
C ASP A 30 -6.01 -24.05 5.39
N ALA A 31 -6.03 -25.04 6.29
CA ALA A 31 -4.86 -25.85 6.61
C ALA A 31 -5.27 -27.28 6.99
N THR A 32 -5.10 -28.23 6.07
CA THR A 32 -5.36 -29.66 6.36
C THR A 32 -4.26 -30.25 7.23
N ASP A 33 -4.58 -31.19 8.11
CA ASP A 33 -3.64 -31.80 9.06
C ASP A 33 -2.96 -30.79 10.03
N ALA A 34 -3.56 -29.62 10.23
CA ALA A 34 -3.09 -28.63 11.21
C ALA A 34 -3.78 -28.83 12.56
N ARG A 35 -3.00 -28.85 13.64
CA ARG A 35 -3.50 -28.88 15.01
C ARG A 35 -4.03 -27.51 15.44
N SER A 36 -3.28 -26.46 15.15
CA SER A 36 -3.60 -25.09 15.52
C SER A 36 -3.03 -24.11 14.49
N ALA A 37 -3.58 -22.90 14.42
CA ALA A 37 -3.01 -21.80 13.67
C ALA A 37 -3.04 -20.53 14.53
N THR A 38 -2.01 -19.70 14.37
CA THR A 38 -1.87 -18.41 15.05
C THR A 38 -1.51 -17.36 14.01
N LEU A 39 -2.24 -16.26 14.01
CA LEU A 39 -1.87 -15.08 13.23
C LEU A 39 -0.77 -14.33 13.99
N ARG A 40 0.39 -14.20 13.36
CA ARG A 40 1.39 -13.24 13.81
C ARG A 40 1.03 -11.89 13.20
N LEU A 41 0.66 -10.94 14.02
CA LEU A 41 0.34 -9.57 13.64
C LEU A 41 1.42 -8.64 14.16
N TRP A 42 1.93 -7.75 13.32
CA TRP A 42 2.81 -6.65 13.71
C TRP A 42 2.14 -5.34 13.41
N HIS A 43 2.19 -4.43 14.36
CA HIS A 43 1.69 -3.07 14.21
C HIS A 43 2.84 -2.07 14.35
N ASP A 44 2.91 -1.14 13.40
CA ASP A 44 3.89 -0.06 13.45
C ASP A 44 3.82 0.71 14.77
N GLY A 45 4.95 0.87 15.45
CA GLY A 45 5.04 1.54 16.76
C GLY A 45 4.48 0.77 17.98
N GLN A 46 3.79 -0.36 17.82
CA GLN A 46 3.33 -1.21 18.95
C GLN A 46 4.04 -2.57 19.02
N GLY A 47 4.56 -3.08 17.90
CA GLY A 47 5.28 -4.34 17.83
C GLY A 47 4.38 -5.55 17.56
N GLU A 48 4.81 -6.72 18.02
CA GLU A 48 4.21 -8.02 17.70
C GLU A 48 3.04 -8.38 18.62
N THR A 49 2.03 -9.02 18.06
CA THR A 49 0.92 -9.68 18.75
C THR A 49 0.64 -11.02 18.08
N LEU A 50 0.43 -12.07 18.88
CA LEU A 50 0.07 -13.39 18.41
C LEU A 50 -1.41 -13.63 18.72
N LEU A 51 -2.22 -13.85 17.67
CA LEU A 51 -3.65 -14.06 17.79
C LEU A 51 -4.00 -15.51 17.42
N PRO A 52 -4.40 -16.34 18.39
CA PRO A 52 -4.89 -17.69 18.11
C PRO A 52 -6.09 -17.66 17.16
N MET A 53 -6.14 -18.59 16.21
CA MET A 53 -7.24 -18.72 15.27
C MET A 53 -8.24 -19.78 15.74
N GLU A 54 -9.53 -19.51 15.55
CA GLU A 54 -10.61 -20.46 15.79
C GLU A 54 -10.68 -21.47 14.64
N LYS A 55 -10.73 -22.76 14.97
CA LYS A 55 -10.74 -23.86 13.99
C LYS A 55 -12.15 -24.43 13.79
N GLU A 56 -12.60 -24.51 12.54
CA GLU A 56 -13.83 -25.18 12.11
C GLU A 56 -13.53 -26.09 10.91
N GLY A 57 -13.45 -27.40 11.14
CA GLY A 57 -12.92 -28.34 10.13
C GLY A 57 -11.45 -28.03 9.83
N ASP A 58 -11.12 -27.78 8.56
CA ASP A 58 -9.77 -27.35 8.13
C ASP A 58 -9.63 -25.82 8.00
N LEU A 59 -10.70 -25.07 8.26
CA LEU A 59 -10.72 -23.61 8.17
C LEU A 59 -10.36 -22.99 9.52
N PHE A 60 -9.38 -22.11 9.52
CA PHE A 60 -8.99 -21.29 10.66
C PHE A 60 -9.44 -19.86 10.44
N THR A 61 -10.07 -19.23 11.44
CA THR A 61 -10.56 -17.84 11.36
C THR A 61 -10.04 -17.02 12.53
N VAL A 62 -9.65 -15.78 12.29
CA VAL A 62 -9.40 -14.77 13.33
C VAL A 62 -10.06 -13.46 12.93
N SER A 63 -10.60 -12.75 13.93
CA SER A 63 -11.09 -11.39 13.75
C SER A 63 -10.48 -10.48 14.80
N PHE A 64 -10.04 -9.29 14.39
CA PHE A 64 -9.48 -8.29 15.29
C PHE A 64 -9.91 -6.88 14.86
N LYS A 65 -9.84 -5.93 15.80
CA LYS A 65 -10.06 -4.52 15.48
C LYS A 65 -8.76 -3.87 15.05
N THR A 66 -8.82 -3.06 13.99
CA THR A 66 -7.70 -2.18 13.64
C THR A 66 -7.47 -1.12 14.73
N PRO A 67 -6.25 -0.57 14.83
CA PRO A 67 -5.94 0.51 15.75
C PRO A 67 -6.81 1.76 15.54
N GLU A 68 -6.86 2.61 16.56
CA GLU A 68 -7.55 3.92 16.48
C GLU A 68 -6.79 4.95 15.61
N ASN A 69 -5.51 4.70 15.36
CA ASN A 69 -4.63 5.53 14.55
C ASN A 69 -4.36 4.87 13.20
N ALA A 70 -4.21 5.70 12.17
CA ALA A 70 -3.80 5.24 10.85
C ALA A 70 -2.35 4.74 10.90
N GLY A 71 -2.04 3.75 10.08
CA GLY A 71 -0.74 3.09 10.09
C GLY A 71 -0.73 1.82 9.25
N LEU A 72 0.31 1.01 9.43
CA LEU A 72 0.48 -0.26 8.73
C LEU A 72 0.42 -1.41 9.73
N LEU A 73 -0.28 -2.46 9.31
CA LEU A 73 -0.24 -3.76 9.95
C LEU A 73 0.40 -4.76 8.99
N TRP A 74 1.20 -5.66 9.54
CA TRP A 74 1.79 -6.76 8.79
C TRP A 74 1.42 -8.09 9.41
N TYR A 75 1.09 -9.09 8.60
CA TYR A 75 0.73 -10.40 9.12
C TYR A 75 1.24 -11.56 8.28
N TYR A 76 1.44 -12.68 8.96
CA TYR A 76 1.60 -14.01 8.38
C TYR A 76 1.06 -15.06 9.37
N PHE A 77 0.96 -16.31 8.93
CA PHE A 77 0.40 -17.40 9.72
C PHE A 77 1.49 -18.33 10.24
N LEU A 78 1.37 -18.70 11.51
CA LEU A 78 2.08 -19.79 12.16
C LEU A 78 1.12 -20.97 12.26
N ILE A 79 1.49 -22.13 11.73
CA ILE A 79 0.66 -23.33 11.71
C ILE A 79 1.40 -24.44 12.44
N GLU A 80 0.77 -25.04 13.45
CA GLU A 80 1.29 -26.25 14.10
C GLU A 80 0.69 -27.47 13.42
N GLY A 81 1.52 -28.28 12.77
CA GLY A 81 1.10 -29.55 12.16
C GLY A 81 0.82 -30.64 13.20
N MET A 82 0.09 -31.67 12.80
CA MET A 82 -0.13 -32.87 13.63
C MET A 82 1.17 -33.65 13.92
N ASP A 83 2.21 -33.42 13.12
CA ASP A 83 3.57 -33.92 13.31
C ASP A 83 4.37 -33.18 14.40
N GLY A 84 3.82 -32.11 14.97
CA GLY A 84 4.48 -31.25 15.96
C GLY A 84 5.41 -30.20 15.36
N GLN A 85 5.51 -30.12 14.03
CA GLN A 85 6.32 -29.12 13.35
C GLN A 85 5.53 -27.80 13.21
N THR A 86 6.23 -26.68 13.34
CA THR A 86 5.68 -25.35 13.02
C THR A 86 6.03 -24.96 11.59
N TYR A 87 5.01 -24.56 10.83
CA TYR A 87 5.07 -24.08 9.47
C TYR A 87 4.72 -22.60 9.43
N ARG A 88 5.35 -21.86 8.50
CA ARG A 88 5.11 -20.43 8.31
C ARG A 88 4.53 -20.20 6.93
N TYR A 89 3.41 -19.49 6.85
CA TYR A 89 2.74 -19.20 5.58
C TYR A 89 2.51 -17.69 5.48
N GLY A 90 2.99 -17.09 4.39
CA GLY A 90 2.93 -15.64 4.20
C GLY A 90 2.78 -15.27 2.74
N ASN A 91 3.02 -14.00 2.44
CA ASN A 91 2.93 -13.44 1.11
C ASN A 91 4.03 -14.03 0.20
N GLN A 92 3.78 -13.99 -1.10
CA GLN A 92 4.80 -14.34 -2.09
C GLN A 92 6.00 -13.40 -2.01
N ALA A 93 7.13 -13.86 -2.56
CA ALA A 93 8.40 -13.12 -2.55
C ALA A 93 8.34 -11.78 -3.30
N ASP A 94 7.36 -11.58 -4.17
CA ASP A 94 7.12 -10.32 -4.88
C ASP A 94 6.46 -9.24 -4.00
N GLY A 95 5.88 -9.62 -2.86
CA GLY A 95 5.20 -8.72 -1.94
C GLY A 95 3.87 -8.16 -2.44
N LEU A 96 3.31 -8.68 -3.54
CA LEU A 96 2.15 -8.08 -4.22
C LEU A 96 0.80 -8.50 -3.64
N GLY A 97 0.79 -9.40 -2.65
CA GLY A 97 -0.44 -9.95 -2.08
C GLY A 97 -0.92 -11.15 -2.89
N GLY A 98 -2.24 -11.38 -2.89
CA GLY A 98 -2.83 -12.57 -3.50
C GLY A 98 -2.61 -13.84 -2.68
N GLU A 99 -2.47 -14.96 -3.39
CA GLU A 99 -2.17 -16.28 -2.84
C GLU A 99 -0.78 -16.31 -2.18
N GLY A 100 -0.69 -16.94 -1.02
CA GLY A 100 0.57 -17.06 -0.29
C GLY A 100 1.37 -18.30 -0.61
N CYS A 101 2.47 -18.45 0.12
CA CYS A 101 3.26 -19.67 0.07
C CYS A 101 3.93 -19.99 1.42
N LEU A 102 4.45 -21.21 1.50
CA LEU A 102 5.03 -21.79 2.70
C LEU A 102 6.54 -21.52 2.76
N TYR A 103 7.02 -21.17 3.94
CA TYR A 103 8.42 -20.83 4.20
C TYR A 103 8.98 -21.60 5.39
N GLY A 104 10.25 -21.99 5.28
CA GLY A 104 11.04 -22.55 6.39
C GLY A 104 11.60 -21.49 7.36
N HIS A 105 11.49 -20.21 7.00
CA HIS A 105 11.94 -19.06 7.77
C HIS A 105 10.81 -18.02 7.85
N GLU A 106 11.08 -16.87 8.46
CA GLU A 106 10.10 -15.77 8.50
C GLU A 106 9.69 -15.35 7.07
N PRO A 107 8.41 -15.45 6.71
CA PRO A 107 7.95 -15.19 5.36
C PRO A 107 7.81 -13.68 5.10
N PRO A 108 7.79 -13.25 3.84
CA PRO A 108 7.25 -11.95 3.48
C PRO A 108 5.83 -11.80 4.07
N SER A 109 5.59 -10.68 4.75
CA SER A 109 4.29 -10.43 5.37
C SER A 109 3.30 -9.83 4.36
N TYR A 110 2.02 -10.10 4.57
CA TYR A 110 0.96 -9.31 3.96
C TYR A 110 0.85 -7.97 4.67
N GLN A 111 0.43 -6.93 3.95
CA GLN A 111 0.22 -5.60 4.51
C GLN A 111 -1.26 -5.21 4.52
N ILE A 112 -1.70 -4.61 5.63
CA ILE A 112 -2.99 -3.92 5.74
C ILE A 112 -2.70 -2.45 6.05
N THR A 113 -3.09 -1.56 5.14
CA THR A 113 -3.07 -0.13 5.39
C THR A 113 -4.30 0.25 6.18
N VAL A 114 -4.10 0.81 7.37
CA VAL A 114 -5.16 1.35 8.23
C VAL A 114 -5.27 2.84 7.96
N TYR A 115 -6.45 3.31 7.54
CA TYR A 115 -6.66 4.71 7.16
C TYR A 115 -7.76 5.37 8.00
N ARG A 116 -7.67 6.68 8.16
CA ARG A 116 -8.75 7.51 8.71
C ARG A 116 -9.61 7.99 7.54
N PRO A 117 -10.93 7.81 7.58
CA PRO A 117 -11.78 8.30 6.50
C PRO A 117 -11.69 9.82 6.46
N ALA A 118 -11.59 10.36 5.25
CA ALA A 118 -11.66 11.79 5.00
C ALA A 118 -12.91 12.07 4.17
N GLU A 119 -13.64 13.13 4.50
CA GLU A 119 -14.74 13.58 3.67
C GLU A 119 -14.20 14.13 2.35
N VAL A 120 -14.47 13.40 1.28
CA VAL A 120 -14.19 13.85 -0.08
C VAL A 120 -15.45 14.50 -0.64
N PRO A 121 -15.37 15.71 -1.25
CA PRO A 121 -16.53 16.36 -1.85
C PRO A 121 -17.27 15.42 -2.81
N ALA A 122 -18.60 15.44 -2.77
CA ALA A 122 -19.43 14.51 -3.54
C ALA A 122 -19.17 14.56 -5.06
N TRP A 123 -18.81 15.73 -5.60
CA TRP A 123 -18.47 15.89 -7.01
C TRP A 123 -17.21 15.11 -7.41
N TYR A 124 -16.22 14.98 -6.51
CA TYR A 124 -14.95 14.30 -6.80
C TYR A 124 -15.12 12.78 -6.90
N LYS A 125 -16.07 12.20 -6.15
CA LYS A 125 -16.36 10.76 -6.15
C LYS A 125 -16.83 10.23 -7.52
N ASN A 126 -17.37 11.11 -8.36
CA ASN A 126 -17.86 10.79 -9.70
C ASN A 126 -17.15 11.58 -10.81
N ALA A 127 -16.04 12.27 -10.48
CA ALA A 127 -15.32 13.08 -11.45
C ALA A 127 -14.33 12.23 -12.27
N LEU A 128 -14.20 12.58 -13.55
CA LEU A 128 -13.07 12.16 -14.36
C LEU A 128 -11.90 13.12 -14.08
N VAL A 129 -10.81 12.59 -13.53
CA VAL A 129 -9.60 13.38 -13.28
C VAL A 129 -8.74 13.37 -14.54
N TYR A 130 -8.47 14.56 -15.09
CA TYR A 130 -7.54 14.73 -16.20
C TYR A 130 -6.27 15.44 -15.69
N GLN A 131 -5.13 14.78 -15.78
CA GLN A 131 -3.84 15.38 -15.42
C GLN A 131 -3.33 16.20 -16.60
N ILE A 132 -3.11 17.50 -16.37
CA ILE A 132 -2.53 18.42 -17.35
C ILE A 132 -1.07 18.70 -16.96
N PHE A 133 -0.15 18.50 -17.90
CA PHE A 133 1.18 19.12 -17.83
C PHE A 133 1.11 20.48 -18.54
N PRO A 134 1.09 21.62 -17.82
CA PRO A 134 0.80 22.92 -18.43
C PRO A 134 1.76 23.28 -19.57
N ASP A 135 3.01 22.86 -19.45
CA ASP A 135 4.09 23.10 -20.41
C ASP A 135 3.88 22.39 -21.77
N ARG A 136 3.08 21.31 -21.81
CA ARG A 136 2.82 20.48 -23.01
C ARG A 136 1.33 20.31 -23.36
N PHE A 137 0.46 21.16 -22.80
CA PHE A 137 -0.98 21.03 -23.04
C PHE A 137 -1.45 21.91 -24.18
N ARG A 138 -1.38 23.24 -23.96
CA ARG A 138 -1.75 24.27 -24.92
C ARG A 138 -1.29 25.63 -24.43
N ARG A 139 -0.64 26.40 -25.29
CA ARG A 139 -0.31 27.80 -25.03
C ARG A 139 -1.53 28.68 -25.35
N GLY A 140 -1.93 29.54 -24.40
CA GLY A 140 -2.94 30.59 -24.63
C GLY A 140 -2.39 31.70 -25.52
N GLU A 141 -3.23 32.59 -26.05
CA GLU A 141 -2.78 33.67 -26.96
C GLU A 141 -1.82 34.67 -26.29
N ASP A 142 -1.96 34.85 -24.98
CA ASP A 142 -1.19 35.74 -24.12
C ASP A 142 0.02 35.07 -23.44
N TRP A 143 0.33 33.81 -23.81
CA TRP A 143 1.36 33.02 -23.11
C TRP A 143 2.72 33.71 -23.06
N ALA A 144 3.10 34.43 -24.11
CA ALA A 144 4.38 35.11 -24.22
C ALA A 144 4.47 36.31 -23.25
N GLU A 145 3.37 37.04 -23.07
CA GLU A 145 3.30 38.15 -22.11
C GLU A 145 3.35 37.64 -20.67
N LEU A 146 2.59 36.58 -20.36
CA LEU A 146 2.61 35.94 -19.04
C LEU A 146 3.98 35.35 -18.71
N ALA A 147 4.62 34.72 -19.69
CA ALA A 147 5.99 34.23 -19.59
C ALA A 147 6.99 35.33 -19.27
N ALA A 148 6.88 36.49 -19.92
CA ALA A 148 7.75 37.64 -19.67
C ALA A 148 7.50 38.24 -18.27
N ARG A 149 6.22 38.43 -17.90
CA ARG A 149 5.83 38.98 -16.59
C ARG A 149 6.27 38.12 -15.42
N ALA A 150 6.24 36.80 -15.60
CA ALA A 150 6.62 35.88 -14.54
C ALA A 150 8.14 35.64 -14.48
N ALA A 151 8.95 36.27 -15.35
CA ALA A 151 10.39 36.07 -15.37
C ALA A 151 11.00 36.41 -13.99
N HIS A 152 11.95 35.60 -13.55
CA HIS A 152 12.65 35.88 -12.30
C HIS A 152 13.43 37.19 -12.40
N PRO A 153 13.47 38.01 -11.33
CA PRO A 153 14.30 39.21 -11.31
C PRO A 153 15.78 38.85 -11.45
N GLU A 154 16.61 39.80 -11.89
CA GLU A 154 18.06 39.56 -12.09
C GLU A 154 18.78 39.10 -10.82
N SER A 155 18.26 39.47 -9.64
CA SER A 155 18.80 39.08 -8.33
C SER A 155 18.36 37.68 -7.85
N TRP A 156 17.66 36.90 -8.68
CA TRP A 156 17.16 35.56 -8.31
C TRP A 156 18.29 34.54 -8.22
N VAL A 157 18.27 33.75 -7.14
CA VAL A 157 19.20 32.64 -6.89
C VAL A 157 18.39 31.35 -6.87
N GLY A 158 18.53 30.55 -7.94
CA GLY A 158 17.80 29.30 -8.14
C GLY A 158 17.73 28.92 -9.64
N PRO A 159 17.19 27.75 -9.98
CA PRO A 159 17.07 27.30 -11.35
C PRO A 159 16.24 28.29 -12.17
N ARG A 160 16.73 28.60 -13.37
CA ARG A 160 16.00 29.46 -14.30
C ARG A 160 14.76 28.73 -14.78
N ARG A 161 13.63 29.44 -14.86
CA ARG A 161 12.47 28.92 -15.57
C ARG A 161 12.81 28.80 -17.05
N VAL A 162 12.81 27.58 -17.55
CA VAL A 162 12.91 27.29 -18.98
C VAL A 162 11.50 27.11 -19.51
N ILE A 163 11.18 27.79 -20.61
CA ILE A 163 9.94 27.57 -21.34
C ILE A 163 10.26 26.59 -22.45
N GLN A 164 9.62 25.44 -22.40
CA GLN A 164 9.83 24.40 -23.38
C GLN A 164 9.22 24.84 -24.72
N GLN A 165 10.05 25.04 -25.74
CA GLN A 165 9.61 25.61 -27.03
C GLN A 165 8.97 24.59 -27.94
N ASP A 166 9.58 23.41 -28.03
CA ASP A 166 9.05 22.24 -28.71
C ASP A 166 8.49 21.26 -27.67
N TRP A 167 7.27 20.78 -27.88
CA TRP A 167 6.62 19.86 -26.94
C TRP A 167 7.20 18.44 -27.00
N ASP A 168 7.84 18.07 -28.11
CA ASP A 168 8.46 16.75 -28.31
C ASP A 168 9.90 16.69 -27.80
N ASP A 169 10.44 17.81 -27.30
CA ASP A 169 11.78 17.84 -26.71
C ASP A 169 11.86 16.97 -25.44
N THR A 170 13.02 16.33 -25.30
CA THR A 170 13.36 15.54 -24.12
C THR A 170 13.43 16.45 -22.90
N PRO A 171 12.67 16.16 -21.81
CA PRO A 171 12.79 16.94 -20.58
C PRO A 171 14.23 16.88 -20.05
N PHE A 172 14.81 18.03 -19.78
CA PHE A 172 16.10 18.14 -19.11
C PHE A 172 15.96 18.98 -17.84
N TYR A 173 16.79 18.68 -16.85
CA TYR A 173 16.81 19.39 -15.58
C TYR A 173 18.08 20.23 -15.49
N THR A 174 17.92 21.55 -15.50
CA THR A 174 19.04 22.48 -15.27
C THR A 174 19.36 22.55 -13.77
N ARG A 175 20.43 21.86 -13.36
CA ARG A 175 21.09 22.05 -12.05
C ARG A 175 22.18 23.12 -12.16
N ASP A 176 22.43 23.82 -11.06
CA ASP A 176 23.68 24.54 -10.87
C ASP A 176 24.83 23.55 -10.57
N GLU A 177 26.09 23.98 -10.72
CA GLU A 177 27.28 23.13 -10.46
C GLU A 177 27.39 22.67 -9.00
N THR A 178 26.59 23.25 -8.10
CA THR A 178 26.55 22.95 -6.65
C THR A 178 25.41 22.01 -6.23
N GLY A 179 24.49 21.64 -7.13
CA GLY A 179 23.46 20.64 -6.88
C GLY A 179 22.33 21.08 -5.93
N ALA A 180 22.12 22.39 -5.74
CA ALA A 180 21.03 22.91 -4.90
C ALA A 180 19.95 23.57 -5.78
N GLY A 181 18.70 23.15 -5.56
CA GLY A 181 17.53 23.71 -6.26
C GLY A 181 17.04 25.02 -5.65
#